data_AF-A0A8T3P8S6-F1
#
_entry.id   AF-A0A8T3P8S6-F1
#
_cell.length_a   1.000
_cell.length_b   1.000
_cell.length_c   1.000
_cell.angle_alpha   90.00
_cell.angle_beta   90.00
_cell.angle_gamma   90.00
#
_symmetry.space_group_name_H-M   'P 1'
#
loop_
_entity.id
_entity.type
_entity.pdbx_description
1 polymer ?
#
loop_
_entity_poly.entity_id
_entity_poly.type
_entity_poly.pdbx_seq_one_letter_code
_entity_poly.pdbx_strand_id
1 'polypeptide(L)'
;MICSSCGDENRADRRFCLSCGSPLGLTCPNCGTENEARARFCGNCGQGLAAAGDTPPGEHSAAPDTGSPGVSSPTAERRLVSVLFADLVGFTPFAEERDPEEVPRVVAQRGGAGRSESLETPFTSCG
;
A
#
# COMPACT_ATOMS: atom_id res chain seq x y z
N MET A 1 -26.00 -15.35 -16.21
CA MET A 1 -24.94 -14.68 -15.44
C MET A 1 -25.29 -13.21 -15.27
N ILE A 2 -25.15 -12.64 -14.08
CA ILE A 2 -25.55 -11.25 -13.78
C ILE A 2 -24.35 -10.33 -13.96
N CYS A 3 -24.53 -9.22 -14.70
CA CYS A 3 -23.49 -8.22 -14.88
C CYS A 3 -23.19 -7.51 -13.56
N SER A 4 -21.93 -7.47 -13.14
CA SER A 4 -21.54 -6.77 -11.91
C SER A 4 -21.52 -5.25 -12.04
N SER A 5 -21.50 -4.71 -13.25
CA SER A 5 -21.50 -3.26 -13.50
C SER A 5 -22.91 -2.66 -13.51
N CYS A 6 -23.88 -3.31 -14.17
CA CYS A 6 -25.23 -2.77 -14.31
C CYS A 6 -26.35 -3.65 -13.73
N GLY A 7 -26.07 -4.90 -13.35
CA GLY A 7 -27.06 -5.81 -12.78
C GLY A 7 -27.91 -6.59 -13.79
N ASP A 8 -27.72 -6.41 -15.09
CA ASP A 8 -28.50 -7.13 -16.10
C ASP A 8 -28.19 -8.61 -16.17
N GLU A 9 -29.21 -9.42 -16.44
CA GLU A 9 -29.07 -10.85 -16.69
C GLU A 9 -28.62 -11.11 -18.14
N ASN A 10 -27.54 -11.85 -18.28
CA ASN A 10 -26.92 -12.19 -19.56
C ASN A 10 -26.80 -13.71 -19.70
N ARG A 11 -26.79 -14.22 -20.94
CA ARG A 11 -26.49 -15.64 -21.21
C ARG A 11 -25.04 -15.96 -20.83
N ALA A 12 -24.80 -17.18 -20.37
CA ALA A 12 -23.50 -17.61 -19.83
C ALA A 12 -22.37 -17.62 -20.87
N ASP A 13 -22.69 -17.72 -22.17
CA ASP A 13 -21.77 -17.75 -23.30
C ASP A 13 -21.37 -16.36 -23.81
N ARG A 14 -21.95 -15.28 -23.27
CA ARG A 14 -21.62 -13.91 -23.69
C ARG A 14 -20.34 -13.41 -23.05
N ARG A 15 -19.47 -12.80 -23.87
CA ARG A 15 -18.20 -12.19 -23.43
C ARG A 15 -18.38 -10.77 -22.88
N PHE A 16 -19.41 -10.07 -23.34
CA PHE A 16 -19.74 -8.69 -22.94
C PHE A 16 -21.23 -8.57 -22.60
N CYS A 17 -21.55 -7.66 -21.69
CA CYS A 17 -22.92 -7.33 -21.31
C CYS A 17 -23.68 -6.70 -22.48
N LEU A 18 -24.89 -7.18 -22.76
CA LEU A 18 -25.72 -6.64 -23.85
C LEU A 18 -26.17 -5.20 -23.58
N SER A 19 -26.35 -4.82 -22.32
CA SER A 19 -26.87 -3.51 -21.93
C SER A 19 -25.78 -2.45 -21.76
N CYS A 20 -24.68 -2.78 -21.06
CA CYS A 20 -23.64 -1.80 -20.72
C CYS A 20 -22.27 -2.06 -21.38
N GLY A 21 -22.08 -3.18 -22.08
CA GLY A 21 -20.82 -3.51 -22.74
C GLY A 21 -19.68 -4.00 -21.83
N SER A 22 -19.86 -4.03 -20.50
CA SER A 22 -18.82 -4.53 -19.58
C SER A 22 -18.46 -5.99 -19.87
N PRO A 23 -17.18 -6.39 -19.73
CA PRO A 23 -16.77 -7.77 -19.91
C PRO A 23 -17.39 -8.65 -18.82
N LEU A 24 -17.96 -9.79 -19.24
CA LEU A 24 -18.58 -10.77 -18.36
C LEU A 24 -17.60 -11.90 -17.97
N GLY A 25 -16.45 -11.98 -18.64
CA GLY A 25 -15.37 -12.92 -18.35
C GLY A 25 -13.99 -12.33 -18.66
N LEU A 26 -12.95 -12.96 -18.13
CA LEU A 26 -11.55 -12.58 -18.26
C LEU A 26 -10.75 -13.73 -18.88
N THR A 27 -10.06 -13.48 -19.99
CA THR A 27 -9.12 -14.45 -20.55
C THR A 27 -7.80 -14.36 -19.80
N CYS A 28 -7.30 -15.49 -19.31
CA CYS A 28 -6.02 -15.53 -18.63
C CYS A 28 -4.88 -15.20 -19.62
N PRO A 29 -4.02 -14.20 -19.33
CA PRO A 29 -2.93 -13.85 -20.22
C PRO A 29 -1.81 -14.89 -20.26
N ASN A 30 -1.74 -15.79 -19.27
CA ASN A 30 -0.71 -16.84 -19.20
C ASN A 30 -1.11 -18.09 -20.00
N CYS A 31 -2.36 -18.56 -19.88
CA CYS A 31 -2.78 -19.84 -20.45
C CYS A 31 -3.99 -19.77 -21.39
N GLY A 32 -4.59 -18.59 -21.59
CA GLY A 32 -5.72 -18.39 -22.50
C GLY A 32 -7.08 -18.90 -21.99
N THR A 33 -7.16 -19.50 -20.81
CA THR A 33 -8.43 -19.98 -20.24
C THR A 33 -9.37 -18.81 -19.94
N GLU A 34 -10.65 -18.94 -20.29
CA GLU A 34 -11.70 -18.00 -19.88
C GLU A 34 -12.07 -18.23 -18.41
N ASN A 35 -12.12 -17.14 -17.65
CA ASN A 35 -12.49 -17.13 -16.24
C ASN A 35 -13.65 -16.15 -16.03
N GLU A 36 -14.36 -16.27 -14.91
CA GLU A 36 -15.43 -15.35 -14.57
C GLU A 36 -14.92 -13.92 -14.36
N ALA A 37 -15.76 -12.90 -14.61
CA ALA A 37 -15.37 -11.49 -14.44
C ALA A 37 -14.84 -11.13 -13.04
N ARG A 38 -15.21 -11.91 -12.02
CA ARG A 38 -14.79 -11.71 -10.62
C ARG A 38 -13.69 -12.67 -10.15
N ALA A 39 -13.19 -13.54 -11.03
CA ALA A 39 -12.13 -14.48 -10.67
C ALA A 39 -10.84 -13.72 -10.33
N ARG A 40 -10.31 -13.93 -9.12
CA ARG A 40 -9.03 -13.35 -8.66
C ARG A 40 -7.82 -14.13 -9.18
N PHE A 41 -8.00 -15.42 -9.44
CA PHE A 41 -6.98 -16.33 -9.94
C PHE A 41 -7.53 -17.14 -11.10
N CYS A 42 -6.66 -17.55 -12.01
CA CYS A 42 -7.03 -18.45 -13.10
C CYS A 42 -7.30 -19.86 -12.56
N GLY A 43 -8.48 -20.42 -12.86
CA GLY A 43 -8.86 -21.77 -12.43
C GLY A 43 -8.07 -22.91 -13.06
N ASN A 44 -7.27 -22.63 -14.10
CA ASN A 44 -6.44 -23.63 -14.79
C ASN A 44 -4.95 -23.53 -14.38
N CYS A 45 -4.35 -22.34 -14.44
CA CYS A 45 -2.91 -22.16 -14.19
C CYS A 45 -2.55 -21.46 -12.87
N GLY A 46 -3.54 -20.98 -12.11
CA GLY A 46 -3.32 -20.28 -10.83
C GLY A 46 -2.81 -18.83 -10.94
N GLN A 47 -2.53 -18.32 -12.15
CA GLN A 47 -2.07 -16.94 -12.35
C GLN A 47 -3.08 -15.93 -11.78
N GLY A 48 -2.58 -14.92 -11.06
CA GLY A 48 -3.40 -13.80 -10.61
C GLY A 48 -4.01 -13.03 -11.78
N LEU A 49 -5.32 -12.82 -11.74
CA LEU A 49 -6.05 -12.01 -12.71
C LEU A 49 -6.30 -10.64 -12.08
N ALA A 50 -6.01 -9.56 -12.80
CA ALA A 50 -6.35 -8.21 -12.36
C ALA A 50 -7.88 -8.04 -12.48
N ALA A 51 -8.60 -8.51 -11.46
CA ALA A 51 -10.04 -8.28 -11.37
C ALA A 51 -10.27 -6.79 -11.11
N ALA A 52 -10.96 -6.11 -12.02
CA ALA A 52 -11.46 -4.76 -11.82
C ALA A 52 -12.55 -4.80 -10.73
N GLY A 53 -12.18 -4.57 -9.49
CA GLY A 53 -13.13 -4.65 -8.37
C GLY A 53 -12.62 -4.24 -7.01
N ASP A 54 -11.53 -3.48 -6.91
CA ASP A 54 -11.13 -2.82 -5.67
C ASP A 54 -10.45 -1.48 -6.00
N THR A 55 -11.19 -0.60 -6.67
CA THR A 55 -10.94 0.84 -6.55
C THR A 55 -11.90 1.35 -5.48
N PRO A 56 -11.42 1.77 -4.29
CA PRO A 56 -12.28 2.48 -3.35
C PRO A 56 -12.82 3.77 -4.02
N PRO A 57 -14.06 4.20 -3.71
CA PRO A 57 -14.63 5.40 -4.29
C PRO A 57 -14.06 6.65 -3.60
N GLY A 58 -13.32 7.46 -4.36
CA GLY A 58 -12.76 8.77 -3.96
C GLY A 58 -11.36 8.91 -4.57
N GLU A 59 -11.02 9.88 -5.40
CA GLU A 59 -11.49 11.26 -5.53
C GLU A 59 -11.32 11.74 -6.97
N HIS A 60 -12.12 12.74 -7.32
CA HIS A 60 -11.97 13.50 -8.56
C HIS A 60 -10.55 14.09 -8.65
N SER A 61 -9.90 13.95 -9.80
CA SER A 61 -8.91 14.93 -10.23
C SER A 61 -9.26 15.46 -11.59
N ALA A 62 -9.33 16.79 -11.62
CA ALA A 62 -9.43 17.64 -12.77
C ALA A 62 -8.32 17.33 -13.80
N ALA A 63 -8.60 17.75 -15.04
CA ALA A 63 -7.83 17.57 -16.26
C ALA A 63 -6.31 17.74 -16.13
N PRO A 64 -5.50 17.05 -16.95
CA PRO A 64 -4.12 17.44 -17.16
C PRO A 64 -4.08 18.52 -18.25
N ASP A 65 -3.81 19.75 -17.82
CA ASP A 65 -3.28 20.77 -18.73
C ASP A 65 -1.78 20.50 -18.96
N THR A 66 -1.34 20.86 -20.15
CA THR A 66 -0.03 20.53 -20.71
C THR A 66 1.06 21.41 -20.09
N GLY A 67 2.19 20.84 -19.61
CA GLY A 67 3.38 21.66 -19.33
C GLY A 67 4.50 21.08 -18.48
N SER A 68 5.57 20.64 -19.17
CA SER A 68 6.99 20.68 -18.78
C SER A 68 7.56 19.62 -17.79
N PRO A 69 8.79 19.10 -18.02
CA PRO A 69 9.42 18.11 -17.16
C PRO A 69 10.11 18.83 -15.98
N GLY A 70 9.39 18.94 -14.87
CA GLY A 70 9.92 19.45 -13.60
C GLY A 70 10.33 18.30 -12.70
N VAL A 71 11.64 18.15 -12.51
CA VAL A 71 12.36 17.57 -11.35
C VAL A 71 11.55 16.62 -10.47
N SER A 72 11.94 15.34 -10.49
CA SER A 72 11.46 14.30 -9.58
C SER A 72 11.66 14.72 -8.11
N SER A 73 10.61 15.29 -7.50
CA SER A 73 10.48 15.33 -6.04
C SER A 73 10.52 13.89 -5.52
N PRO A 74 11.20 13.59 -4.40
CA PRO A 74 11.13 12.26 -3.82
C PRO A 74 9.66 11.95 -3.55
N THR A 75 9.14 10.92 -4.21
CA THR A 75 7.80 10.42 -3.97
C THR A 75 7.71 10.12 -2.48
N ALA A 76 6.85 10.85 -1.76
CA ALA A 76 6.63 10.61 -0.35
C ALA A 76 6.03 9.21 -0.18
N GLU A 77 6.89 8.24 0.10
CA GLU A 77 6.52 6.84 0.30
C GLU A 77 6.09 6.66 1.75
N ARG A 78 4.82 6.32 1.98
CA ARG A 78 4.31 5.95 3.30
C ARG A 78 4.67 4.49 3.58
N ARG A 79 5.75 4.24 4.30
CA ARG A 79 6.16 2.89 4.72
C ARG A 79 5.37 2.45 5.96
N LEU A 80 4.83 1.24 5.93
CA LEU A 80 4.25 0.59 7.10
C LEU A 80 5.37 0.21 8.07
N VAL A 81 5.36 0.81 9.26
CA VAL A 81 6.32 0.51 10.34
C VAL A 81 5.58 -0.03 11.55
N SER A 82 6.14 -1.07 12.17
CA SER A 82 5.68 -1.57 13.46
C SER A 82 6.38 -0.79 14.58
N VAL A 83 5.61 -0.13 15.44
CA VAL A 83 6.15 0.55 16.63
C VAL A 83 5.90 -0.35 17.84
N LEU A 84 6.97 -0.66 18.57
CA LEU A 84 6.89 -1.33 19.86
C LEU A 84 7.16 -0.33 20.96
N PHE A 85 6.21 -0.18 21.88
CA PHE A 85 6.39 0.57 23.12
C PHE A 85 6.70 -0.42 24.25
N ALA A 86 7.78 -0.17 24.98
CA ALA A 86 8.15 -0.89 26.18
C ALA A 86 8.51 0.14 27.27
N ASP A 87 7.94 -0.03 28.45
CA ASP A 87 8.31 0.77 29.63
C ASP A 87 9.41 0.07 30.42
N LEU A 88 10.31 0.86 31.02
CA LEU A 88 11.34 0.33 31.89
C LEU A 88 10.73 0.08 33.27
N VAL A 89 10.78 -1.17 33.73
CA VAL A 89 10.31 -1.53 35.08
C VAL A 89 11.01 -0.67 36.12
N GLY A 90 10.23 0.05 36.94
CA GLY A 90 10.75 0.93 37.98
C GLY A 90 11.24 2.29 37.50
N PHE A 91 10.84 2.75 36.29
CA PHE A 91 11.24 4.05 35.76
C PHE A 91 10.76 5.23 36.62
N THR A 92 9.54 5.18 37.15
CA THR A 92 8.96 6.27 37.94
C THR A 92 9.76 6.64 39.19
N PRO A 93 10.08 5.72 40.13
CA PRO A 93 10.91 6.08 41.28
C PRO A 93 12.34 6.45 40.89
N PHE A 94 12.87 5.90 39.79
CA PHE A 94 14.20 6.22 39.30
C PHE A 94 14.31 7.65 38.76
N ALA A 95 13.27 8.16 38.08
CA ALA A 95 13.26 9.49 37.49
C ALA A 95 13.09 10.60 38.54
N GLU A 96 12.37 10.34 39.63
CA GLU A 96 12.15 11.32 40.70
C GLU A 96 13.41 11.61 41.53
N GLU A 97 14.33 10.64 41.64
CA GLU A 97 15.56 10.77 42.43
C GLU A 97 16.74 11.34 41.61
N ARG A 98 16.59 11.54 40.29
CA ARG A 98 17.68 11.91 39.39
C ARG A 98 17.44 13.21 38.64
N ASP A 99 18.55 13.82 38.24
CA ASP A 99 18.53 15.01 37.42
C ASP A 99 17.89 14.73 36.05
N PRO A 100 16.94 15.57 35.59
CA PRO A 100 16.22 15.34 34.34
C PRO A 100 17.11 15.37 33.10
N GLU A 101 18.29 15.99 33.14
CA GLU A 101 19.26 15.97 32.03
C GLU A 101 20.10 14.68 32.00
N GLU A 102 20.19 13.96 33.13
CA GLU A 102 20.94 12.69 33.24
C GLU A 102 20.09 11.45 32.96
N VAL A 103 18.78 11.48 33.27
CA VAL A 103 17.86 10.35 33.05
C VAL A 103 17.91 9.80 31.61
N PRO A 104 17.92 10.62 30.53
CA PRO A 104 17.98 10.13 29.15
C PRO A 104 19.25 9.33 28.85
N ARG A 105 20.40 9.73 29.41
CA ARG A 105 21.68 9.04 29.23
C ARG A 105 21.66 7.64 29.84
N VAL A 106 21.09 7.52 31.04
CA VAL A 106 21.00 6.25 31.77
C VAL A 106 19.96 5.31 31.12
N VAL A 107 18.84 5.85 30.65
CA VAL A 107 17.83 5.08 29.90
C VAL A 107 18.41 4.56 28.59
N ALA A 108 19.15 5.38 27.84
CA ALA A 108 19.82 4.98 26.60
C ALA A 108 20.89 3.90 26.84
N GLN A 109 21.58 3.92 27.98
CA GLN A 109 22.54 2.88 28.35
C GLN A 109 21.87 1.54 28.69
N ARG A 110 20.67 1.56 29.30
CA ARG A 110 19.91 0.37 29.71
C ARG A 110 19.06 -0.24 28.60
N GLY A 111 18.57 0.58 27.68
CA GLY A 111 17.89 0.15 26.47
C GLY A 111 18.89 -0.43 25.49
N GLY A 112 19.08 -1.75 25.54
CA GLY A 112 19.99 -2.48 24.64
C GLY A 112 19.83 -2.02 23.19
N ALA A 113 20.96 -1.89 22.49
CA ALA A 113 21.11 -1.30 21.16
C ALA A 113 20.03 -1.73 20.15
N GLY A 114 18.90 -1.03 20.15
CA GLY A 114 18.04 -0.93 18.99
C GLY A 114 18.84 -0.16 17.95
N ARG A 115 19.23 -0.81 16.85
CA ARG A 115 19.90 -0.14 15.74
C ARG A 115 19.01 1.00 15.26
N SER A 116 19.34 2.21 15.69
CA SER A 116 19.01 3.42 14.95
C SER A 116 19.86 3.33 13.68
N GLU A 117 19.28 2.84 12.60
CA GLU A 117 19.75 3.22 11.26
C GLU A 117 19.55 4.72 11.19
N SER A 118 20.61 5.43 11.59
CA SER A 118 20.81 6.83 11.32
C SER A 118 20.52 7.02 9.84
N LEU A 119 19.45 7.74 9.53
CA LEU A 119 19.32 8.37 8.22
C LEU A 119 20.42 9.43 8.17
N GLU A 120 21.63 8.98 7.86
CA GLU A 120 22.77 9.81 7.55
C GLU A 120 22.42 10.55 6.26
N THR A 121 21.99 11.80 6.39
CA THR A 121 21.88 12.74 5.29
C THR A 121 23.31 13.07 4.82
N PRO A 122 23.69 12.80 3.56
CA PRO A 122 24.93 13.35 3.04
C PRO A 122 24.72 14.85 2.81
N PHE A 123 25.09 15.66 3.80
CA PHE A 123 25.40 17.07 3.61
C PHE A 123 26.75 17.17 2.88
N THR A 124 26.76 16.86 1.59
CA THR A 124 27.93 17.13 0.75
C THR A 124 27.96 18.62 0.43
N SER A 125 28.70 19.35 1.26
CA SER A 125 29.24 20.68 1.00
C SER A 125 29.92 20.73 -0.37
N CYS A 126 29.34 21.44 -1.35
CA CYS A 126 30.07 21.91 -2.52
C CYS A 126 30.79 23.22 -2.17
N GLY A 127 32.12 23.18 -2.19
CA GLY A 127 32.99 24.37 -2.30
C GLY A 127 33.37 24.64 -3.74
#